data_AF-A0A6P0Y064-F1
#
_entry.id   AF-A0A6P0Y064-F1
#
_cell.length_a   1.000
_cell.length_b   1.000
_cell.length_c   1.000
_cell.angle_alpha   90.00
_cell.angle_beta   90.00
_cell.angle_gamma   90.00
#
_symmetry.space_group_name_H-M   'P 1'
#
loop_
_entity.id
_entity.type
_entity.pdbx_description
1 polymer ?
#
loop_
_entity_poly.entity_id
_entity_poly.type
_entity_poly.pdbx_seq_one_letter_code
_entity_poly.pdbx_strand_id
1 'polypeptide(L)'
;TLNMELTPIYAVEAVGSFARDVYEVLQQLLAGEVEAEDSEEYIERVSIPGKLTGRTVRLFSGQVVPVIEPVSPRGIYGWRVNTLVGSALEAVRGEQAEADDEQMRRSLSSFLNRVYYDLRNLGQTSQDRALNFAATNAFQAAQTFSTAVAAGMELDSIAVTKSPFCRMDSDCWDVQLKFFDPENNRRAKKVFRFTIDVSDFIPVTLGEVRSWSSPY
;
A
#
# COMPACT_ATOMS: atom_id res chain seq x y z
N THR A 1 -3.04 -1.48 19.36
CA THR A 1 -3.20 -0.13 18.78
C THR A 1 -2.74 -0.19 17.35
N LEU A 2 -3.13 0.77 16.50
CA LEU A 2 -2.48 0.96 15.21
C LEU A 2 -1.39 2.00 15.39
N ASN A 3 -0.16 1.60 15.12
CA ASN A 3 1.01 2.44 15.25
C ASN A 3 1.51 2.77 13.84
N MET A 4 1.99 4.00 13.66
CA MET A 4 2.79 4.37 12.51
C MET A 4 4.20 4.59 13.03
N GLU A 5 5.11 3.70 12.65
CA GLU A 5 6.38 3.53 13.35
C GLU A 5 6.13 3.26 14.84
N LEU A 6 6.89 3.91 15.73
CA LEU A 6 6.75 3.78 17.17
C LEU A 6 5.66 4.70 17.77
N THR A 7 4.87 5.38 16.92
CA THR A 7 3.86 6.34 17.39
C THR A 7 2.46 5.74 17.26
N PRO A 8 1.72 5.55 18.37
CA PRO A 8 0.33 5.12 18.27
C PRO A 8 -0.52 6.25 17.70
N ILE A 9 -1.19 5.97 16.58
CA ILE A 9 -2.03 6.93 15.86
C ILE A 9 -3.52 6.66 16.08
N TYR A 10 -3.90 5.39 16.31
CA TYR A 10 -5.28 5.00 16.59
C TYR A 10 -5.36 3.86 17.61
N ALA A 11 -6.43 3.87 18.40
CA ALA A 11 -6.92 2.68 19.07
C ALA A 11 -7.90 1.95 18.15
N VAL A 12 -7.83 0.63 18.10
CA VAL A 12 -8.68 -0.20 17.22
C VAL A 12 -9.68 -0.95 18.09
N GLU A 13 -10.96 -0.70 17.86
CA GLU A 13 -12.06 -1.34 18.58
C GLU A 13 -13.01 -1.96 17.58
N ALA A 14 -13.00 -3.29 17.45
CA ALA A 14 -13.89 -3.96 16.51
C ALA A 14 -15.33 -3.96 17.02
N VAL A 15 -16.28 -3.64 16.14
CA VAL A 15 -17.70 -3.53 16.49
C VAL A 15 -18.59 -4.30 15.52
N GLY A 16 -19.84 -4.55 15.94
CA GLY A 16 -20.84 -5.24 15.14
C GLY A 16 -20.68 -6.76 15.11
N SER A 17 -21.44 -7.42 14.25
CA SER A 17 -21.57 -8.89 14.22
C SER A 17 -20.28 -9.62 13.85
N PHE A 18 -19.35 -8.96 13.15
CA PHE A 18 -18.06 -9.53 12.73
C PHE A 18 -16.90 -9.13 13.65
N ALA A 19 -17.17 -8.55 14.83
CA ALA A 19 -16.11 -8.09 15.73
C ALA A 19 -15.14 -9.21 16.12
N ARG A 20 -15.65 -10.44 16.34
CA ARG A 20 -14.82 -11.61 16.62
C ARG A 20 -13.83 -11.89 15.49
N ASP A 21 -14.30 -11.91 14.25
CA ASP A 21 -13.47 -12.21 13.08
C ASP A 21 -12.43 -11.12 12.86
N VAL A 22 -12.77 -9.86 13.11
CA VAL A 22 -11.80 -8.75 13.09
C VAL A 22 -10.72 -8.98 14.15
N TYR A 23 -11.09 -9.31 15.39
CA TYR A 23 -10.09 -9.58 16.44
C TYR A 23 -9.21 -10.79 16.13
N GLU A 24 -9.75 -11.82 15.48
CA GLU A 24 -8.97 -12.97 15.01
C GLU A 24 -7.92 -12.55 13.97
N VAL A 25 -8.30 -11.73 12.99
CA VAL A 25 -7.34 -11.18 12.02
C VAL A 25 -6.31 -10.28 12.70
N LEU A 26 -6.71 -9.41 13.64
CA LEU A 26 -5.76 -8.56 14.37
C LEU A 26 -4.75 -9.37 15.19
N GLN A 27 -5.16 -10.51 15.76
CA GLN A 27 -4.25 -11.43 16.45
C GLN A 27 -3.27 -12.09 15.48
N GLN A 28 -3.73 -12.49 14.29
CA GLN A 28 -2.85 -13.03 13.24
C GLN A 28 -1.83 -12.00 12.77
N LEU A 29 -2.24 -10.74 12.56
CA LEU A 29 -1.34 -9.66 12.19
C LEU A 29 -0.26 -9.43 13.27
N LEU A 30 -0.67 -9.39 14.54
CA LEU A 30 0.26 -9.22 15.66
C LEU A 30 1.23 -10.41 15.80
N ALA A 31 0.75 -11.64 15.58
CA ALA A 31 1.59 -12.83 15.58
C ALA A 31 2.63 -12.76 14.46
N GLY A 32 2.24 -12.36 13.24
CA GLY A 32 3.18 -12.19 12.13
C GLY A 32 4.18 -11.04 12.33
N GLU A 33 3.81 -9.98 13.05
CA GLU A 33 4.70 -8.85 13.35
C GLU A 33 5.87 -9.24 14.29
N VAL A 34 5.66 -10.23 15.16
CA VAL A 34 6.68 -10.70 16.13
C VAL A 34 7.56 -11.84 15.61
N GLU A 35 7.26 -12.36 14.41
CA GLU A 35 8.13 -13.32 13.73
C GLU A 35 9.49 -12.69 13.40
N ALA A 36 10.50 -13.53 13.17
CA ALA A 36 11.81 -13.06 12.73
C ALA A 36 11.73 -12.43 11.34
N GLU A 37 12.52 -11.39 11.06
CA GLU A 37 12.47 -10.66 9.78
C GLU A 37 12.75 -11.53 8.54
N ASP A 38 13.45 -12.66 8.71
CA ASP A 38 13.74 -13.65 7.68
C ASP A 38 12.66 -14.74 7.54
N SER A 39 11.66 -14.77 8.43
CA SER A 39 10.53 -15.69 8.39
C SER A 39 9.61 -15.40 7.21
N GLU A 40 9.11 -16.46 6.56
CA GLU A 40 8.08 -16.33 5.52
C GLU A 40 6.74 -15.85 6.08
N GLU A 41 6.53 -15.95 7.39
CA GLU A 41 5.32 -15.48 8.08
C GLU A 41 5.44 -14.04 8.60
N TYR A 42 6.59 -13.40 8.42
CA TYR A 42 6.84 -12.04 8.90
C TYR A 42 5.93 -11.01 8.22
N ILE A 43 5.08 -10.35 9.02
CA ILE A 43 4.19 -9.29 8.57
C ILE A 43 4.79 -7.95 8.99
N GLU A 44 5.10 -7.12 8.01
CA GLU A 44 5.77 -5.83 8.25
C GLU A 44 4.95 -4.62 7.84
N ARG A 45 3.92 -4.81 7.02
CA ARG A 45 2.97 -3.76 6.63
C ARG A 45 1.56 -4.26 6.85
N VAL A 46 0.68 -3.36 7.29
CA VAL A 46 -0.74 -3.67 7.49
C VAL A 46 -1.63 -2.54 6.95
N SER A 47 -2.84 -2.88 6.51
CA SER A 47 -3.93 -1.92 6.32
C SER A 47 -5.09 -2.28 7.21
N ILE A 48 -5.72 -1.27 7.82
CA ILE A 48 -6.89 -1.47 8.67
C ILE A 48 -7.90 -0.36 8.34
N PRO A 49 -8.99 -0.64 7.59
CA PRO A 49 -10.08 0.30 7.44
C PRO A 49 -10.85 0.42 8.77
N GLY A 50 -11.29 1.63 9.09
CA GLY A 50 -12.00 1.90 10.33
C GLY A 50 -12.77 3.21 10.28
N LYS A 51 -13.91 3.27 10.95
CA LYS A 51 -14.71 4.51 11.05
C LYS A 51 -14.24 5.32 12.24
N LEU A 52 -14.05 6.62 12.04
CA LEU A 52 -13.85 7.56 13.15
C LEU A 52 -15.20 7.86 13.79
N THR A 53 -15.30 7.66 15.10
CA THR A 53 -16.54 7.91 15.86
C THR A 53 -16.48 9.17 16.72
N GLY A 54 -15.36 9.90 16.67
CA GLY A 54 -15.07 11.03 17.58
C GLY A 54 -14.71 10.58 18.99
N ARG A 55 -14.79 9.29 19.30
CA ARG A 55 -14.32 8.71 20.56
C ARG A 55 -12.79 8.74 20.61
N THR A 56 -12.28 8.94 21.81
CA THR A 56 -10.85 8.85 22.12
C THR A 56 -10.63 7.95 23.32
N VAL A 57 -9.47 7.32 23.39
CA VAL A 57 -9.04 6.55 24.57
C VAL A 57 -7.70 7.09 25.07
N ARG A 58 -7.53 7.11 26.39
CA ARG A 58 -6.23 7.40 27.02
C ARG A 58 -5.46 6.09 27.17
N LEU A 59 -4.30 6.01 26.51
CA LEU A 59 -3.37 4.90 26.64
C LEU A 59 -2.68 4.91 28.01
N PHE A 60 -2.05 3.79 28.39
CA PHE A 60 -1.29 3.70 29.63
C PHE A 60 -0.19 4.76 29.73
N SER A 61 0.43 5.13 28.60
CA SER A 61 1.41 6.22 28.52
C SER A 61 0.85 7.61 28.83
N GLY A 62 -0.47 7.76 28.97
CA GLY A 62 -1.16 9.04 29.12
C GLY A 62 -1.54 9.70 27.79
N GLN A 63 -1.02 9.22 26.66
CA GLN A 63 -1.38 9.72 25.33
C GLN A 63 -2.86 9.46 25.04
N VAL A 64 -3.55 10.46 24.51
CA VAL A 64 -4.95 10.34 24.06
C VAL A 64 -4.96 10.16 22.55
N VAL A 65 -5.53 9.05 22.08
CA VAL A 65 -5.61 8.73 20.65
C VAL A 65 -7.07 8.51 20.23
N PRO A 66 -7.43 8.86 18.98
CA PRO A 66 -8.74 8.56 18.43
C PRO A 66 -8.97 7.04 18.30
N VAL A 67 -10.23 6.63 18.44
CA VAL A 67 -10.67 5.25 18.23
C VAL A 67 -11.18 5.11 16.79
N ILE A 68 -10.70 4.07 16.10
CA ILE A 68 -11.27 3.60 14.85
C ILE A 68 -12.05 2.31 15.10
N GLU A 69 -13.18 2.18 14.39
CA GLU A 69 -14.07 1.04 14.50
C GLU A 69 -14.11 0.25 13.17
N PRO A 70 -13.32 -0.83 13.03
CA PRO A 70 -13.50 -1.78 11.95
C PRO A 70 -14.78 -2.60 12.17
N VAL A 71 -15.58 -2.74 11.10
CA VAL A 71 -16.89 -3.43 11.14
C VAL A 71 -16.87 -4.82 10.47
N SER A 72 -15.81 -5.14 9.76
CA SER A 72 -15.62 -6.43 9.07
C SER A 72 -14.13 -6.69 8.83
N PRO A 73 -13.70 -7.95 8.67
CA PRO A 73 -12.30 -8.27 8.34
C PRO A 73 -11.89 -7.85 6.92
N ARG A 74 -12.85 -7.50 6.05
CA ARG A 74 -12.56 -7.11 4.67
C ARG A 74 -11.75 -5.81 4.63
N GLY A 75 -10.71 -5.79 3.79
CA GLY A 75 -9.78 -4.66 3.66
C GLY A 75 -8.70 -4.62 4.74
N ILE A 76 -8.77 -5.51 5.74
CA ILE A 76 -7.67 -5.73 6.67
C ILE A 76 -6.67 -6.67 5.99
N TYR A 77 -5.46 -6.17 5.74
CA TYR A 77 -4.40 -6.93 5.09
C TYR A 77 -3.11 -6.84 5.90
N GLY A 78 -2.33 -7.92 5.84
CA GLY A 78 -0.94 -7.96 6.28
C GLY A 78 -0.07 -8.39 5.10
N TRP A 79 1.02 -7.65 4.86
CA TRP A 79 1.95 -7.96 3.79
C TRP A 79 3.30 -8.37 4.35
N ARG A 80 3.90 -9.29 3.60
CA ARG A 80 5.22 -9.84 3.85
C ARG A 80 6.07 -9.43 2.66
N VAL A 81 6.88 -8.37 2.76
CA VAL A 81 7.56 -7.81 1.56
C VAL A 81 8.53 -8.84 0.99
N ASN A 82 9.16 -9.65 1.84
CA ASN A 82 10.03 -10.75 1.40
C ASN A 82 9.33 -11.71 0.41
N THR A 83 8.11 -12.14 0.72
CA THR A 83 7.38 -13.09 -0.14
C THR A 83 6.79 -12.40 -1.38
N LEU A 84 6.36 -11.13 -1.25
CA LEU A 84 5.90 -10.32 -2.39
C LEU A 84 7.01 -10.11 -3.40
N VAL A 85 8.22 -9.79 -2.94
CA VAL A 85 9.39 -9.62 -3.79
C VAL A 85 9.74 -10.94 -4.47
N GLY A 86 9.78 -12.05 -3.72
CA GLY A 86 10.01 -13.39 -4.30
C GLY A 86 9.01 -13.73 -5.41
N SER A 87 7.72 -13.54 -5.15
CA SER A 87 6.66 -13.78 -6.13
C SER A 87 6.81 -12.90 -7.37
N ALA A 88 7.22 -11.64 -7.21
CA ALA A 88 7.44 -10.71 -8.30
C ALA A 88 8.62 -11.11 -9.20
N LEU A 89 9.70 -11.61 -8.60
CA LEU A 89 10.84 -12.13 -9.36
C LEU A 89 10.43 -13.34 -10.22
N GLU A 90 9.64 -14.27 -9.66
CA GLU A 90 9.21 -15.46 -10.40
C GLU A 90 8.36 -15.14 -11.63
N ALA A 91 7.49 -14.13 -11.56
CA ALA A 91 6.67 -13.74 -12.71
C ALA A 91 7.52 -13.14 -13.84
N VAL A 92 8.55 -12.34 -13.51
CA VAL A 92 9.43 -11.72 -14.51
C VAL A 92 10.37 -12.72 -15.16
N ARG A 93 10.83 -13.75 -14.43
CA ARG A 93 11.68 -14.82 -14.98
C ARG A 93 11.03 -15.54 -16.18
N GLY A 94 9.70 -15.57 -16.25
CA GLY A 94 8.97 -16.10 -17.40
C GLY A 94 9.05 -15.22 -18.66
N GLU A 95 9.36 -13.93 -18.52
CA GLU A 95 9.34 -12.93 -19.59
C GLU A 95 10.75 -12.45 -20.02
N GLN A 96 11.74 -12.45 -19.12
CA GLN A 96 13.11 -11.96 -19.37
C GLN A 96 14.17 -12.87 -18.71
N ALA A 97 14.91 -13.63 -19.52
CA ALA A 97 15.84 -14.68 -19.06
C ALA A 97 17.22 -14.18 -18.55
N GLU A 98 17.51 -12.88 -18.64
CA GLU A 98 18.83 -12.30 -18.28
C GLU A 98 18.79 -11.25 -17.14
N ALA A 99 17.70 -11.16 -16.37
CA ALA A 99 17.64 -10.23 -15.25
C ALA A 99 18.56 -10.68 -14.11
N ASP A 100 19.41 -9.78 -13.59
CA ASP A 100 20.15 -10.01 -12.34
C ASP A 100 19.16 -10.03 -11.17
N ASP A 101 18.84 -11.23 -10.70
CA ASP A 101 17.87 -11.47 -9.62
C ASP A 101 18.17 -10.66 -8.36
N GLU A 102 19.46 -10.47 -8.01
CA GLU A 102 19.84 -9.72 -6.81
C GLU A 102 19.67 -8.21 -6.99
N GLN A 103 19.95 -7.69 -8.18
CA GLN A 103 19.66 -6.29 -8.50
C GLN A 103 18.15 -6.03 -8.53
N MET A 104 17.39 -6.94 -9.13
CA MET A 104 15.93 -6.83 -9.23
C MET A 104 15.28 -6.91 -7.84
N ARG A 105 15.73 -7.84 -6.99
CA ARG A 105 15.28 -7.97 -5.59
C ARG A 105 15.49 -6.66 -4.83
N ARG A 106 16.70 -6.10 -4.90
CA ARG A 106 17.02 -4.82 -4.24
C ARG A 106 16.16 -3.66 -4.76
N SER A 107 15.98 -3.58 -6.07
CA SER A 107 15.21 -2.50 -6.71
C SER A 107 13.73 -2.56 -6.34
N LEU A 108 13.15 -3.76 -6.31
CA LEU A 108 11.76 -3.95 -5.93
C LEU A 108 11.53 -3.70 -4.43
N SER A 109 12.43 -4.18 -3.56
CA SER A 109 12.39 -3.85 -2.13
C SER A 109 12.51 -2.35 -1.89
N SER A 110 13.40 -1.66 -2.62
CA SER A 110 13.55 -0.21 -2.56
C SER A 110 12.28 0.51 -3.00
N PHE A 111 11.66 0.08 -4.11
CA PHE A 111 10.39 0.60 -4.60
C PHE A 111 9.28 0.47 -3.55
N LEU A 112 9.06 -0.74 -3.02
CA LEU A 112 8.00 -1.00 -2.04
C LEU A 112 8.21 -0.23 -0.73
N ASN A 113 9.46 -0.11 -0.28
CA ASN A 113 9.79 0.75 0.85
C ASN A 113 9.51 2.22 0.57
N ARG A 114 9.92 2.73 -0.59
CA ARG A 114 9.68 4.12 -0.96
C ARG A 114 8.18 4.43 -1.09
N VAL A 115 7.41 3.54 -1.70
CA VAL A 115 5.94 3.65 -1.74
C VAL A 115 5.36 3.74 -0.33
N TYR A 116 5.84 2.95 0.62
CA TYR A 116 5.38 3.05 2.00
C TYR A 116 5.75 4.40 2.65
N TYR A 117 7.03 4.78 2.62
CA TYR A 117 7.51 5.98 3.31
C TYR A 117 6.99 7.28 2.69
N ASP A 118 6.82 7.33 1.37
CA ASP A 118 6.33 8.53 0.66
C ASP A 118 4.81 8.70 0.84
N LEU A 119 4.05 7.61 1.02
CA LEU A 119 2.58 7.66 1.03
C LEU A 119 1.95 7.57 2.41
N ARG A 120 2.64 7.04 3.43
CA ARG A 120 2.08 6.87 4.77
C ARG A 120 1.59 8.20 5.35
N ASN A 121 0.38 8.17 5.87
CA ASN A 121 -0.24 9.33 6.50
C ASN A 121 -1.37 8.86 7.45
N LEU A 122 -2.06 9.80 8.10
CA LEU A 122 -3.10 9.50 9.08
C LEU A 122 -4.37 8.87 8.49
N GLY A 123 -4.58 8.90 7.17
CA GLY A 123 -5.71 8.26 6.51
C GLY A 123 -7.07 8.91 6.78
N GLN A 124 -7.11 10.19 7.17
CA GLN A 124 -8.37 10.85 7.55
C GLN A 124 -9.04 11.53 6.35
N THR A 125 -8.30 12.37 5.63
CA THR A 125 -8.84 13.05 4.44
C THR A 125 -9.03 12.06 3.29
N SER A 126 -9.85 12.41 2.30
CA SER A 126 -10.04 11.52 1.14
C SER A 126 -8.74 11.32 0.35
N GLN A 127 -7.93 12.37 0.22
CA GLN A 127 -6.62 12.28 -0.40
C GLN A 127 -5.68 11.35 0.38
N ASP A 128 -5.66 11.47 1.70
CA ASP A 128 -4.89 10.61 2.61
C ASP A 128 -5.29 9.14 2.49
N ARG A 129 -6.60 8.86 2.47
CA ARG A 129 -7.13 7.51 2.23
C ARG A 129 -6.71 6.97 0.86
N ALA A 130 -6.74 7.81 -0.17
CA ALA A 130 -6.32 7.42 -1.51
C ALA A 130 -4.82 7.11 -1.56
N LEU A 131 -3.97 7.90 -0.89
CA LEU A 131 -2.53 7.66 -0.75
C LEU A 131 -2.25 6.35 0.00
N ASN A 132 -2.90 6.13 1.14
CA ASN A 132 -2.72 4.90 1.92
C ASN A 132 -3.22 3.67 1.13
N PHE A 133 -4.35 3.77 0.44
CA PHE A 133 -4.84 2.68 -0.40
C PHE A 133 -4.00 2.48 -1.67
N ALA A 134 -3.36 3.52 -2.18
CA ALA A 134 -2.41 3.39 -3.29
C ALA A 134 -1.22 2.51 -2.89
N ALA A 135 -0.74 2.61 -1.64
CA ALA A 135 0.28 1.71 -1.12
C ALA A 135 -0.23 0.26 -1.09
N THR A 136 -1.42 0.01 -0.55
CA THR A 136 -2.11 -1.30 -0.59
C THR A 136 -2.17 -1.86 -2.01
N ASN A 137 -2.63 -1.03 -2.96
CA ASN A 137 -2.76 -1.42 -4.36
C ASN A 137 -1.39 -1.69 -4.99
N ALA A 138 -0.34 -0.94 -4.63
CA ALA A 138 1.02 -1.19 -5.10
C ALA A 138 1.57 -2.53 -4.61
N PHE A 139 1.29 -2.92 -3.36
CA PHE A 139 1.64 -4.25 -2.85
C PHE A 139 0.85 -5.36 -3.55
N GLN A 140 -0.44 -5.16 -3.81
CA GLN A 140 -1.29 -6.13 -4.52
C GLN A 140 -0.93 -6.26 -6.00
N ALA A 141 -0.55 -5.17 -6.64
CA ALA A 141 -0.19 -5.08 -8.05
C ALA A 141 1.33 -5.01 -8.28
N ALA A 142 2.14 -5.52 -7.35
CA ALA A 142 3.60 -5.50 -7.45
C ALA A 142 4.10 -6.09 -8.79
N GLN A 143 3.39 -7.10 -9.31
CA GLN A 143 3.64 -7.73 -10.60
C GLN A 143 3.47 -6.79 -11.80
N THR A 144 2.56 -5.82 -11.73
CA THR A 144 2.37 -4.85 -12.82
C THR A 144 3.55 -3.89 -12.94
N PHE A 145 4.26 -3.65 -11.83
CA PHE A 145 5.41 -2.74 -11.79
C PHE A 145 6.75 -3.47 -11.97
N SER A 146 6.77 -4.79 -11.78
CA SER A 146 7.98 -5.60 -11.89
C SER A 146 8.62 -5.48 -13.28
N THR A 147 7.85 -5.36 -14.37
CA THR A 147 8.39 -5.12 -15.72
C THR A 147 9.19 -3.82 -15.83
N ALA A 148 8.78 -2.75 -15.15
CA ALA A 148 9.53 -1.49 -15.17
C ALA A 148 10.83 -1.61 -14.37
N VAL A 149 10.75 -2.26 -13.21
CA VAL A 149 11.92 -2.54 -12.36
C VAL A 149 12.92 -3.47 -13.06
N ALA A 150 12.43 -4.53 -13.72
CA ALA A 150 13.22 -5.46 -14.51
C ALA A 150 13.91 -4.78 -15.70
N ALA A 151 13.30 -3.74 -16.25
CA ALA A 151 13.89 -2.93 -17.31
C ALA A 151 14.92 -1.90 -16.80
N GLY A 152 15.36 -2.01 -15.54
CA GLY A 152 16.34 -1.13 -14.89
C GLY A 152 15.80 0.24 -14.47
N MET A 153 14.47 0.40 -14.39
CA MET A 153 13.87 1.69 -14.02
C MET A 153 13.59 1.77 -12.52
N GLU A 154 13.77 2.95 -11.95
CA GLU A 154 13.48 3.28 -10.56
C GLU A 154 12.30 4.25 -10.45
N LEU A 155 11.65 4.27 -9.28
CA LEU A 155 10.57 5.22 -9.02
C LEU A 155 11.12 6.65 -8.99
N ASP A 156 10.53 7.55 -9.75
CA ASP A 156 10.87 8.99 -9.81
C ASP A 156 9.98 9.77 -8.84
N SER A 157 8.66 9.69 -9.03
CA SER A 157 7.69 10.49 -8.31
C SER A 157 6.34 9.79 -8.18
N ILE A 158 5.64 10.06 -7.08
CA ILE A 158 4.24 9.68 -6.89
C ILE A 158 3.39 10.95 -6.88
N ALA A 159 2.34 10.99 -7.68
CA ALA A 159 1.39 12.10 -7.71
C ALA A 159 -0.03 11.59 -7.52
N VAL A 160 -0.81 12.29 -6.71
CA VAL A 160 -2.23 11.98 -6.45
C VAL A 160 -3.07 13.21 -6.72
N THR A 161 -4.06 13.07 -7.58
CA THR A 161 -4.94 14.16 -8.02
C THR A 161 -6.39 13.71 -8.03
N LYS A 162 -7.32 14.63 -7.81
CA LYS A 162 -8.75 14.29 -7.88
C LYS A 162 -9.10 13.87 -9.30
N SER A 163 -9.74 12.70 -9.43
CA SER A 163 -10.07 12.15 -10.73
C SER A 163 -11.31 12.84 -11.32
N PRO A 164 -11.29 13.23 -12.61
CA PRO A 164 -12.51 13.59 -13.32
C PRO A 164 -13.35 12.36 -13.68
N PHE A 165 -12.81 11.15 -13.51
CA PHE A 165 -13.42 9.89 -13.88
C PHE A 165 -14.15 9.26 -12.68
N CYS A 166 -15.30 9.82 -12.35
CA CYS A 166 -16.12 9.39 -11.20
C CYS A 166 -17.61 9.45 -11.51
N ARG A 167 -18.39 8.61 -10.82
CA ARG A 167 -19.84 8.83 -10.68
C ARG A 167 -20.07 10.01 -9.74
N MET A 168 -21.26 10.59 -9.77
CA MET A 168 -21.57 11.82 -9.03
C MET A 168 -21.39 11.69 -7.51
N ASP A 169 -21.62 10.49 -6.96
CA ASP A 169 -21.49 10.20 -5.53
C ASP A 169 -20.17 9.49 -5.16
N SER A 170 -19.22 9.41 -6.11
CA SER A 170 -17.90 8.81 -5.88
C SER A 170 -16.88 9.85 -5.43
N ASP A 171 -15.84 9.39 -4.75
CA ASP A 171 -14.70 10.21 -4.34
C ASP A 171 -13.43 9.57 -4.86
N CYS A 172 -13.19 9.74 -6.17
CA CYS A 172 -12.06 9.09 -6.83
C CYS A 172 -10.85 10.00 -7.06
N TRP A 173 -9.70 9.34 -7.00
CA TRP A 173 -8.38 9.93 -7.06
C TRP A 173 -7.54 9.15 -8.06
N ASP A 174 -6.93 9.87 -8.99
CA ASP A 174 -5.94 9.33 -9.91
C ASP A 174 -4.58 9.34 -9.23
N VAL A 175 -3.98 8.16 -9.12
CA VAL A 175 -2.63 7.95 -8.62
C VAL A 175 -1.71 7.68 -9.80
N GLN A 176 -0.62 8.43 -9.88
CA GLN A 176 0.38 8.33 -10.92
C GLN A 176 1.75 7.98 -10.34
N LEU A 177 2.28 6.83 -10.73
CA LEU A 177 3.65 6.41 -10.45
C LEU A 177 4.49 6.66 -11.70
N LYS A 178 5.54 7.49 -11.58
CA LYS A 178 6.49 7.71 -12.67
C LYS A 178 7.78 6.99 -12.36
N PHE A 179 8.33 6.28 -13.34
CA PHE A 179 9.61 5.60 -13.26
C PHE A 179 10.58 6.22 -14.26
N PHE A 180 11.85 6.29 -13.91
CA PHE A 180 12.94 6.81 -14.73
C PHE A 180 14.10 5.81 -14.77
N ASP A 181 14.96 5.95 -15.77
CA ASP A 181 16.17 5.12 -15.89
C ASP A 181 17.35 5.94 -15.32
N PRO A 182 17.97 5.49 -14.21
CA PRO A 182 19.07 6.21 -13.58
C PRO A 182 20.37 6.16 -14.37
N GLU A 183 20.55 5.16 -15.25
CA GLU A 183 21.75 5.03 -16.08
C GLU A 183 21.62 5.77 -17.41
N ASN A 184 20.37 5.99 -17.88
CA ASN A 184 20.09 6.66 -19.13
C ASN A 184 19.05 7.78 -19.01
N ASN A 185 19.53 8.99 -18.72
CA ASN A 185 18.73 10.22 -18.64
C ASN A 185 18.04 10.62 -19.96
N ARG A 186 18.31 9.96 -21.09
CA ARG A 186 17.61 10.21 -22.37
C ARG A 186 16.44 9.26 -22.59
N ARG A 187 16.32 8.19 -21.81
CA ARG A 187 15.21 7.26 -21.90
C ARG A 187 13.94 7.91 -21.38
N ALA A 188 12.84 7.71 -22.09
CA ALA A 188 11.53 8.21 -21.68
C ALA A 188 11.12 7.59 -20.32
N LYS A 189 10.48 8.39 -19.47
CA LYS A 189 9.91 7.94 -18.21
C LYS A 189 8.73 7.01 -18.47
N LYS A 190 8.57 5.98 -17.66
CA LYS A 190 7.40 5.09 -17.72
C LYS A 190 6.39 5.55 -16.68
N VAL A 191 5.16 5.76 -17.10
CA VAL A 191 4.07 6.21 -16.23
C VAL A 191 3.08 5.09 -16.06
N PHE A 192 2.67 4.85 -14.81
CA PHE A 192 1.52 4.03 -14.46
C PHE A 192 0.47 4.90 -13.78
N ARG A 193 -0.79 4.78 -14.20
CA ARG A 193 -1.91 5.48 -13.58
C ARG A 193 -3.06 4.52 -13.30
N PHE A 194 -3.57 4.59 -12.09
CA PHE A 194 -4.79 3.90 -11.68
C PHE A 194 -5.67 4.85 -10.87
N THR A 195 -6.97 4.59 -10.88
CA THR A 195 -7.97 5.42 -10.20
C THR A 195 -8.50 4.65 -9.00
N ILE A 196 -8.58 5.30 -7.85
CA ILE A 196 -9.08 4.73 -6.60
C ILE A 196 -10.33 5.51 -6.18
N ASP A 197 -11.43 4.82 -5.87
CA ASP A 197 -12.58 5.41 -5.20
C ASP A 197 -12.49 5.16 -3.68
N VAL A 198 -12.51 6.25 -2.89
CA VAL A 198 -12.46 6.23 -1.42
C VAL A 198 -13.78 6.70 -0.78
N SER A 199 -14.88 6.69 -1.53
CA SER A 199 -16.21 7.07 -1.03
C SER A 199 -16.78 6.08 -0.01
N ASP A 200 -16.47 4.79 -0.15
CA ASP A 200 -16.91 3.74 0.77
C ASP A 200 -15.85 3.42 1.84
N PHE A 201 -16.26 2.61 2.81
CA PHE A 201 -15.44 2.12 3.92
C PHE A 201 -14.22 1.32 3.45
N ILE A 202 -14.38 0.53 2.38
CA ILE A 202 -13.29 -0.21 1.73
C ILE A 202 -13.06 0.47 0.38
N PRO A 203 -11.93 1.17 0.19
CA PRO A 203 -11.63 1.74 -1.09
C PRO A 203 -11.52 0.68 -2.19
N VAL A 204 -11.77 1.09 -3.43
CA VAL A 204 -11.73 0.20 -4.59
C VAL A 204 -10.94 0.82 -5.74
N THR A 205 -10.18 -0.01 -6.45
CA THR A 205 -9.51 0.38 -7.70
C THR A 205 -10.52 0.34 -8.85
N LEU A 206 -10.58 1.39 -9.66
CA LEU A 206 -11.47 1.53 -10.80
C LEU A 206 -10.74 1.23 -12.11
N GLY A 207 -11.19 0.18 -12.81
CA GLY A 207 -10.64 -0.22 -14.10
C GLY A 207 -9.23 -0.80 -14.01
N GLU A 208 -8.55 -0.87 -15.15
CA GLU A 208 -7.19 -1.42 -15.25
C GLU A 208 -6.12 -0.32 -15.08
N VAL A 209 -4.93 -0.74 -14.65
CA VAL A 209 -3.76 0.13 -14.58
C VAL A 209 -3.37 0.56 -16.00
N ARG A 210 -3.42 1.86 -16.27
CA ARG A 210 -3.00 2.43 -17.55
C ARG A 210 -1.51 2.69 -17.50
N SER A 211 -0.79 2.40 -18.59
CA SER A 211 0.64 2.73 -18.69
C SER A 211 1.02 3.36 -20.02
N TRP A 212 1.94 4.32 -19.99
CA TRP A 212 2.47 4.99 -21.18
C TRP A 212 3.87 5.54 -20.93
N SER A 213 4.58 5.94 -21.99
CA SER A 213 5.87 6.62 -21.89
C SER A 213 5.68 8.12 -21.95
N SER A 214 6.39 8.86 -21.11
CA SER A 214 6.43 10.33 -21.08
C SER A 214 7.84 10.80 -21.41
N PRO A 215 8.01 11.85 -22.23
CA PRO A 215 9.30 12.52 -22.36
C PRO A 215 9.76 13.07 -21.00
N TYR A 216 11.07 13.29 -20.90
CA TYR A 216 11.75 13.78 -19.69
C TYR A 216 11.31 15.19 -19.31
#